data_AF-A0A4Q4X7Q9-F1
#
_entry.id   AF-A0A4Q4X7Q9-F1
#
_cell.length_a   1.000
_cell.length_b   1.000
_cell.length_c   1.000
_cell.angle_alpha   90.00
_cell.angle_beta   90.00
_cell.angle_gamma   90.00
#
_symmetry.space_group_name_H-M   'P 1'
#
loop_
_entity.id
_entity.type
_entity.pdbx_description
1 polymer ?
#
loop_
_entity_poly.entity_id
_entity_poly.type
_entity_poly.pdbx_seq_one_letter_code
_entity_poly.pdbx_strand_id
1 'polypeptide(L)'
;MATRGTTKALSLTFGVEVELLMPWLFVDQKDPHEHVEGLPPAFRVERALVKRNVYGTDNLVYAAAEIIFNDLRDTLEGLGLTSSLMESHLQDDGYSAAVLEGYADWEIEDDGSLYQQESLGYEEEFPFYGLIQQWVSLEIQSPAEYATPEAFEAIKYALQILRQKYRMRVNDTCSVHVHVGQGTERLPLDMIRRIAGLSWAADLLLFTLHNPLRRANIYCQPIREYSNMAKGVKVEPAHAGGAGSSLITWDCLRYLGTDVRHGEEPITWREENRKKETIKAFEKTRQPFHFEPFIQGEDSSSSSQSDMVSQGGPSRRGNKSNSIGSLQGGTVNQRVSPSDLDEAVSLGVGLVTSPPRGGSGYRHESTRTRASPKIALPRYTATELQELVESLRRRAGFHVYSMIPARAEGDIGVFEGVRQIFDAPSSCCVSMLLSEGEARGSINFNNYSCTAINSTIQQKRTIEFRMGEGCLDDWVGTWASICVGFVRFAMYAPVEEYLNVLTLCDLAAKQDGSYDVLDLLDDLCLFEEAEIAEKRVLQHSKDWGVRFVG
;
A
#
# COMPACT_ATOMS: atom_id res chain seq x y z
N MET A 1 39.96 -1.98 5.79
CA MET A 1 38.90 -1.83 6.81
C MET A 1 37.84 -0.93 6.21
N ALA A 2 36.80 -1.53 5.66
CA ALA A 2 35.67 -0.82 5.07
C ALA A 2 34.78 -0.27 6.20
N THR A 3 34.40 0.99 6.08
CA THR A 3 33.38 1.63 6.91
C THR A 3 32.06 0.89 6.77
N ARG A 4 31.56 0.29 7.87
CA ARG A 4 30.14 -0.06 8.03
C ARG A 4 29.35 1.25 7.99
N GLY A 5 28.36 1.35 7.10
CA GLY A 5 27.43 2.49 7.09
C GLY A 5 27.25 3.24 5.77
N THR A 6 27.51 2.63 4.60
CA THR A 6 26.75 3.05 3.42
C THR A 6 25.36 2.45 3.54
N THR A 7 24.40 3.27 3.96
CA THR A 7 22.97 3.03 3.89
C THR A 7 22.64 2.41 2.54
N LYS A 8 22.35 1.10 2.50
CA LYS A 8 21.49 0.56 1.45
C LYS A 8 20.23 1.42 1.54
N ALA A 9 19.93 2.20 0.51
CA ALA A 9 18.61 2.82 0.42
C ALA A 9 17.59 1.70 0.67
N LEU A 10 16.75 1.85 1.70
CA LEU A 10 15.78 0.83 2.09
C LEU A 10 14.92 0.56 0.85
N SER A 11 15.18 -0.58 0.23
CA SER A 11 14.59 -0.92 -1.05
C SER A 11 13.16 -1.39 -0.79
N LEU A 12 12.22 -0.88 -1.57
CA LEU A 12 10.84 -1.34 -1.48
C LEU A 12 10.78 -2.83 -1.75
N THR A 13 9.92 -3.50 -1.02
CA THR A 13 9.54 -4.88 -1.28
C THR A 13 8.13 -4.95 -1.80
N PHE A 14 7.81 -6.02 -2.50
CA PHE A 14 6.48 -6.27 -2.99
C PHE A 14 6.15 -7.76 -3.05
N GLY A 15 4.87 -8.06 -3.12
CA GLY A 15 4.34 -9.37 -3.45
C GLY A 15 3.01 -9.20 -4.19
N VAL A 16 2.60 -10.21 -4.96
CA VAL A 16 1.34 -10.21 -5.69
C VAL A 16 0.45 -11.36 -5.22
N GLU A 17 -0.85 -11.10 -5.14
CA GLU A 17 -1.86 -12.13 -4.96
C GLU A 17 -2.68 -12.17 -6.26
N VAL A 18 -2.78 -13.34 -6.89
CA VAL A 18 -3.48 -13.52 -8.17
C VAL A 18 -4.64 -14.48 -7.96
N GLU A 19 -5.85 -13.94 -8.05
CA GLU A 19 -7.08 -14.68 -7.89
C GLU A 19 -7.51 -15.34 -9.20
N LEU A 20 -7.88 -16.61 -9.16
CA LEU A 20 -8.32 -17.37 -10.33
C LEU A 20 -9.24 -18.54 -9.96
N LEU A 21 -9.86 -19.12 -10.98
CA LEU A 21 -10.70 -20.31 -10.90
C LEU A 21 -10.04 -21.44 -11.67
N MET A 22 -9.95 -22.62 -11.07
CA MET A 22 -9.42 -23.82 -11.71
C MET A 22 -10.50 -24.90 -11.86
N PRO A 23 -10.80 -25.34 -13.10
CA PRO A 23 -11.68 -26.47 -13.32
C PRO A 23 -10.94 -27.77 -12.98
N TRP A 24 -11.65 -28.67 -12.32
CA TRP A 24 -11.14 -30.01 -12.05
C TRP A 24 -12.18 -31.07 -12.43
N LEU A 25 -11.69 -32.29 -12.66
CA LEU A 25 -12.48 -33.46 -13.00
C LEU A 25 -11.86 -34.69 -12.35
N PHE A 26 -12.68 -35.69 -12.04
CA PHE A 26 -12.12 -37.00 -11.70
C PHE A 26 -11.38 -37.61 -12.90
N VAL A 27 -10.37 -38.43 -12.63
CA VAL A 27 -9.59 -39.14 -13.67
C VAL A 27 -10.50 -39.96 -14.61
N ASP A 28 -11.59 -40.53 -14.08
CA ASP A 28 -12.55 -41.33 -14.84
C ASP A 28 -13.63 -40.50 -15.57
N GLN A 29 -13.68 -39.19 -15.35
CA GLN A 29 -14.62 -38.31 -16.02
C GLN A 29 -14.08 -37.84 -17.37
N LYS A 30 -14.92 -37.88 -18.40
CA LYS A 30 -14.58 -37.29 -19.70
C LYS A 30 -14.54 -35.77 -19.58
N ASP A 31 -13.50 -35.15 -20.15
CA ASP A 31 -13.46 -33.68 -20.27
C ASP A 31 -14.37 -33.26 -21.43
N PRO A 32 -15.43 -32.47 -21.18
CA PRO A 32 -16.33 -32.03 -22.24
C PRO A 32 -15.62 -31.15 -23.30
N HIS A 33 -14.47 -30.56 -22.97
CA HIS A 33 -13.70 -29.66 -23.86
C HIS A 33 -12.42 -30.27 -24.41
N GLU A 34 -12.23 -31.58 -24.28
CA GLU A 34 -11.06 -32.27 -24.84
C GLU A 34 -10.92 -32.05 -26.36
N HIS A 35 -12.03 -31.73 -27.03
CA HIS A 35 -12.08 -31.45 -28.46
C HIS A 35 -11.59 -30.05 -28.86
N VAL A 36 -11.32 -29.15 -27.90
CA VAL A 36 -10.88 -27.76 -28.17
C VAL A 36 -9.36 -27.73 -28.31
N GLU A 37 -8.89 -27.43 -29.52
CA GLU A 37 -7.46 -27.35 -29.82
C GLU A 37 -6.77 -26.23 -29.02
N GLY A 38 -5.61 -26.54 -28.42
CA GLY A 38 -4.80 -25.58 -27.67
C GLY A 38 -5.29 -25.27 -26.25
N LEU A 39 -6.43 -25.83 -25.82
CA LEU A 39 -6.93 -25.66 -24.46
C LEU A 39 -6.20 -26.63 -23.50
N PRO A 40 -5.51 -26.15 -22.45
CA PRO A 40 -4.91 -27.03 -21.44
C PRO A 40 -5.97 -27.96 -20.81
N PRO A 41 -5.64 -29.17 -20.34
CA PRO A 41 -6.63 -30.06 -19.72
C PRO A 41 -7.11 -29.52 -18.37
N ALA A 42 -8.36 -29.85 -18.00
CA ALA A 42 -8.83 -29.65 -16.62
C ALA A 42 -7.99 -30.50 -15.64
N PHE A 43 -7.82 -30.00 -14.41
CA PHE A 43 -7.03 -30.70 -13.40
C PHE A 43 -7.67 -32.06 -13.07
N ARG A 44 -6.87 -33.12 -12.93
CA ARG A 44 -7.37 -34.49 -12.73
C ARG A 44 -7.18 -34.96 -11.29
N VAL A 45 -8.27 -35.35 -10.65
CA VAL A 45 -8.28 -35.79 -9.25
C VAL A 45 -8.67 -37.26 -9.15
N GLU A 46 -7.95 -38.06 -8.36
CA GLU A 46 -8.33 -39.45 -8.11
C GLU A 46 -9.43 -39.54 -7.05
N ARG A 47 -10.53 -40.27 -7.34
CA ARG A 47 -11.63 -40.47 -6.38
C ARG A 47 -11.20 -41.07 -5.04
N ALA A 48 -10.13 -41.86 -5.04
CA ALA A 48 -9.62 -42.49 -3.83
C ALA A 48 -9.00 -41.47 -2.87
N LEU A 49 -8.40 -40.39 -3.38
CA LEU A 49 -7.75 -39.35 -2.58
C LEU A 49 -8.78 -38.40 -1.96
N VAL A 50 -9.88 -38.10 -2.66
CA VAL A 50 -10.95 -37.21 -2.18
C VAL A 50 -11.71 -37.76 -0.98
N LYS A 51 -11.65 -39.08 -0.72
CA LYS A 51 -12.28 -39.73 0.44
C LYS A 51 -11.48 -39.63 1.75
N ARG A 52 -10.25 -39.11 1.70
CA ARG A 52 -9.36 -38.93 2.86
C ARG A 52 -8.91 -37.47 2.92
N ASN A 53 -9.78 -36.54 3.31
CA ASN A 53 -9.31 -35.18 3.60
C ASN A 53 -8.91 -35.03 5.07
N VAL A 54 -7.95 -34.14 5.33
CA VAL A 54 -7.38 -33.90 6.66
C VAL A 54 -8.41 -33.25 7.60
N TYR A 55 -9.40 -32.57 7.03
CA TYR A 55 -10.44 -31.85 7.76
C TYR A 55 -11.66 -32.70 8.15
N GLY A 56 -11.73 -33.97 7.72
CA GLY A 56 -12.85 -34.87 8.04
C GLY A 56 -14.20 -34.41 7.50
N THR A 57 -14.22 -33.61 6.42
CA THR A 57 -15.45 -33.12 5.79
C THR A 57 -15.81 -33.99 4.59
N ASP A 58 -17.08 -34.37 4.43
CA ASP A 58 -17.53 -35.15 3.26
C ASP A 58 -17.62 -34.29 1.96
N ASN A 59 -17.09 -33.06 1.96
CA ASN A 59 -17.17 -32.16 0.81
C ASN A 59 -16.00 -32.41 -0.17
N LEU A 60 -16.37 -32.92 -1.34
CA LEU A 60 -15.43 -33.28 -2.41
C LEU A 60 -14.63 -32.08 -2.93
N VAL A 61 -15.17 -30.85 -2.85
CA VAL A 61 -14.51 -29.64 -3.36
C VAL A 61 -13.29 -29.28 -2.52
N TYR A 62 -13.41 -29.29 -1.18
CA TYR A 62 -12.27 -28.96 -0.30
C TYR A 62 -11.15 -29.99 -0.41
N ALA A 63 -11.49 -31.27 -0.55
CA ALA A 63 -10.50 -32.32 -0.73
C ALA A 63 -9.79 -32.23 -2.11
N ALA A 64 -10.51 -31.82 -3.16
CA ALA A 64 -9.90 -31.53 -4.46
C ALA A 64 -9.02 -30.28 -4.41
N ALA A 65 -9.46 -29.22 -3.71
CA ALA A 65 -8.70 -28.00 -3.51
C ALA A 65 -7.34 -28.29 -2.85
N GLU A 66 -7.31 -29.06 -1.77
CA GLU A 66 -6.05 -29.45 -1.10
C GLU A 66 -5.06 -30.16 -2.05
N ILE A 67 -5.56 -31.06 -2.91
CA ILE A 67 -4.72 -31.76 -3.91
C ILE A 67 -4.18 -30.77 -4.96
N ILE A 68 -5.04 -29.88 -5.44
CA ILE A 68 -4.67 -28.86 -6.43
C ILE A 68 -3.64 -27.89 -5.83
N PHE A 69 -3.86 -27.44 -4.59
CA PHE A 69 -2.97 -26.50 -3.90
C PHE A 69 -1.57 -27.09 -3.75
N ASN A 70 -1.49 -28.37 -3.36
CA ASN A 70 -0.21 -29.06 -3.24
C ASN A 70 0.49 -29.23 -4.60
N ASP A 71 -0.20 -29.60 -5.68
CA ASP A 71 0.43 -29.74 -7.00
C ASP A 71 0.90 -28.38 -7.57
N LEU A 72 0.16 -27.30 -7.32
CA LEU A 72 0.59 -25.94 -7.67
C LEU A 72 1.81 -25.52 -6.87
N ARG A 73 1.82 -25.78 -5.55
CA ARG A 73 2.96 -25.49 -4.68
C ARG A 73 4.20 -26.25 -5.15
N ASP A 74 4.10 -27.56 -5.36
CA ASP A 74 5.20 -28.40 -5.86
C ASP A 74 5.73 -27.89 -7.21
N THR A 75 4.85 -27.40 -8.08
CA THR A 75 5.22 -26.83 -9.38
C THR A 75 6.03 -25.55 -9.22
N LEU A 76 5.56 -24.65 -8.35
CA LEU A 76 6.21 -23.36 -8.10
C LEU A 76 7.52 -23.52 -7.33
N GLU A 77 7.55 -24.39 -6.31
CA GLU A 77 8.78 -24.80 -5.60
C GLU A 77 9.80 -25.38 -6.58
N GLY A 78 9.36 -26.21 -7.53
CA GLY A 78 10.19 -26.78 -8.59
C GLY A 78 10.83 -25.76 -9.53
N LEU A 79 10.37 -24.51 -9.54
CA LEU A 79 10.99 -23.42 -10.32
C LEU A 79 12.22 -22.82 -9.63
N GLY A 80 12.38 -23.01 -8.32
CA GLY A 80 13.47 -22.41 -7.54
C GLY A 80 13.39 -20.88 -7.47
N LEU A 81 12.19 -20.30 -7.54
CA LEU A 81 11.92 -18.86 -7.45
C LEU A 81 11.60 -18.45 -6.00
N THR A 82 12.55 -18.68 -5.09
CA THR A 82 12.42 -18.37 -3.65
C THR A 82 12.80 -16.93 -3.33
N SER A 83 12.24 -16.37 -2.25
CA SER A 83 12.49 -14.99 -1.82
C SER A 83 13.97 -14.65 -1.61
N SER A 84 14.47 -13.60 -2.28
CA SER A 84 15.79 -13.01 -2.01
C SER A 84 15.87 -12.28 -0.66
N LEU A 85 14.71 -11.95 -0.04
CA LEU A 85 14.69 -11.35 1.29
C LEU A 85 15.29 -12.28 2.33
N MET A 86 14.99 -13.58 2.24
CA MET A 86 15.56 -14.56 3.17
C MET A 86 17.09 -14.56 3.08
N GLU A 87 17.66 -14.61 1.87
CA GLU A 87 19.12 -14.62 1.68
C GLU A 87 19.81 -13.38 2.26
N SER A 88 19.16 -12.21 2.16
CA SER A 88 19.67 -10.95 2.68
C SER A 88 19.63 -10.85 4.21
N HIS A 89 18.74 -11.60 4.85
CA HIS A 89 18.52 -11.62 6.31
C HIS A 89 19.07 -12.89 6.99
N LEU A 90 19.73 -13.80 6.25
CA LEU A 90 20.46 -14.97 6.77
C LEU A 90 21.60 -14.64 7.78
N GLN A 91 21.75 -13.38 8.20
CA GLN A 91 22.75 -12.94 9.17
C GLN A 91 22.20 -12.22 10.41
N ASP A 92 20.89 -11.96 10.56
CA ASP A 92 20.38 -11.12 11.66
C ASP A 92 19.19 -11.71 12.42
N ASP A 93 19.03 -11.25 13.67
CA ASP A 93 18.15 -11.69 14.77
C ASP A 93 16.89 -12.54 14.47
N GLY A 94 16.54 -13.42 15.42
CA GLY A 94 15.34 -14.26 15.33
C GLY A 94 14.01 -13.49 15.20
N TYR A 95 14.02 -12.16 15.36
CA TYR A 95 12.85 -11.31 15.12
C TYR A 95 12.59 -11.13 13.63
N SER A 96 13.61 -10.77 12.85
CA SER A 96 13.50 -10.60 11.39
C SER A 96 13.01 -11.87 10.69
N ALA A 97 13.50 -13.04 11.12
CA ALA A 97 13.03 -14.33 10.62
C ALA A 97 11.54 -14.58 10.93
N ALA A 98 11.07 -14.22 12.14
CA ALA A 98 9.67 -14.34 12.52
C ALA A 98 8.74 -13.35 11.77
N VAL A 99 9.27 -12.19 11.35
CA VAL A 99 8.51 -11.22 10.54
C VAL A 99 8.26 -11.76 9.12
N LEU A 100 9.25 -12.43 8.55
CA LEU A 100 9.20 -12.95 7.17
C LEU A 100 8.67 -14.40 7.07
N GLU A 101 8.37 -15.03 8.20
CA GLU A 101 7.77 -16.36 8.25
C GLU A 101 6.42 -16.37 7.49
N GLY A 102 6.28 -17.29 6.52
CA GLY A 102 5.12 -17.37 5.64
C GLY A 102 5.11 -16.40 4.45
N TYR A 103 6.21 -15.67 4.20
CA TYR A 103 6.32 -14.77 3.04
C TYR A 103 7.53 -15.06 2.15
N ALA A 104 8.21 -16.18 2.40
CA ALA A 104 9.44 -16.56 1.71
C ALA A 104 9.21 -17.40 0.45
N ASP A 105 8.09 -18.10 0.41
CA ASP A 105 7.75 -19.09 -0.62
C ASP A 105 6.43 -18.73 -1.30
N TRP A 106 6.15 -19.42 -2.39
CA TRP A 106 4.86 -19.30 -3.07
C TRP A 106 3.78 -20.00 -2.24
N GLU A 107 2.71 -19.28 -1.94
CA GLU A 107 1.57 -19.82 -1.20
C GLU A 107 0.33 -19.92 -2.08
N ILE A 108 -0.53 -20.89 -1.76
CA ILE A 108 -1.80 -21.13 -2.45
C ILE A 108 -2.89 -21.21 -1.38
N GLU A 109 -3.85 -20.31 -1.45
CA GLU A 109 -4.98 -20.24 -0.52
C GLU A 109 -6.34 -20.41 -1.23
N ASP A 110 -7.35 -20.85 -0.47
CA ASP A 110 -8.75 -20.82 -0.91
C ASP A 110 -9.30 -19.41 -0.74
N ASP A 111 -9.79 -18.82 -1.82
CA ASP A 111 -10.38 -17.48 -1.78
C ASP A 111 -11.91 -17.53 -1.80
N GLY A 112 -12.49 -17.33 -0.62
CA GLY A 112 -13.94 -17.27 -0.42
C GLY A 112 -14.64 -16.04 -1.02
N SER A 113 -13.89 -15.09 -1.58
CA SER A 113 -14.44 -13.94 -2.30
C SER A 113 -14.69 -14.23 -3.79
N LEU A 114 -14.16 -15.34 -4.31
CA LEU A 114 -14.33 -15.76 -5.70
C LEU A 114 -15.54 -16.66 -5.87
N TYR A 115 -16.32 -16.36 -6.90
CA TYR A 115 -17.51 -17.13 -7.21
C TYR A 115 -17.59 -17.39 -8.69
N GLN A 116 -17.92 -18.64 -9.00
CA GLN A 116 -18.40 -19.03 -10.30
C GLN A 116 -19.89 -19.29 -10.20
N GLN A 117 -20.66 -18.63 -11.06
CA GLN A 117 -22.05 -18.98 -11.27
C GLN A 117 -22.15 -20.50 -11.53
N GLU A 118 -23.20 -21.16 -11.04
CA GLU A 118 -23.84 -22.24 -11.81
C GLU A 118 -24.23 -21.59 -13.14
N SER A 119 -23.28 -21.54 -14.08
CA SER A 119 -23.27 -20.69 -15.26
C SER A 119 -24.58 -20.81 -16.03
N LEU A 120 -25.50 -19.87 -15.83
CA LEU A 120 -26.75 -19.76 -16.59
C LEU A 120 -26.78 -18.49 -17.45
N GLY A 121 -25.75 -17.63 -17.39
CA GLY A 121 -25.71 -16.37 -18.14
C GLY A 121 -24.51 -16.22 -19.09
N TYR A 122 -23.38 -16.87 -18.81
CA TYR A 122 -22.20 -16.87 -19.69
C TYR A 122 -22.28 -17.93 -20.82
N GLU A 123 -23.35 -18.74 -20.83
CA GLU A 123 -23.60 -19.79 -21.82
C GLU A 123 -23.98 -19.24 -23.21
N GLU A 124 -24.47 -17.99 -23.30
CA GLU A 124 -24.92 -17.38 -24.56
C GLU A 124 -23.77 -16.80 -25.41
N GLU A 125 -22.70 -16.28 -24.80
CA GLU A 125 -21.57 -15.67 -25.54
C GLU A 125 -20.40 -16.62 -25.80
N PHE A 126 -20.25 -17.71 -25.02
CA PHE A 126 -19.22 -18.74 -25.24
C PHE A 126 -19.76 -20.19 -25.05
N PRO A 127 -20.67 -20.65 -25.92
CA PRO A 127 -21.27 -21.99 -25.85
C PRO A 127 -20.29 -23.17 -26.02
N PHE A 128 -19.00 -22.90 -26.30
CA PHE A 128 -17.96 -23.92 -26.48
C PHE A 128 -17.38 -24.47 -25.16
N TYR A 129 -17.60 -23.81 -24.00
CA TYR A 129 -17.02 -24.21 -22.71
C TYR A 129 -17.98 -24.99 -21.78
N GLY A 130 -18.89 -25.83 -22.31
CA GLY A 130 -19.89 -26.63 -21.56
C GLY A 130 -19.54 -27.25 -20.18
N LEU A 131 -20.58 -27.62 -19.43
CA LEU A 131 -20.67 -28.13 -18.04
C LEU A 131 -19.45 -28.84 -17.37
N ILE A 132 -18.36 -28.13 -17.09
CA ILE A 132 -17.55 -28.47 -15.90
C ILE A 132 -18.25 -27.79 -14.72
N GLN A 133 -18.85 -28.58 -13.83
CA GLN A 133 -19.51 -28.08 -12.62
C GLN A 133 -18.54 -27.94 -11.43
N GLN A 134 -17.31 -28.41 -11.60
CA GLN A 134 -16.32 -28.58 -10.54
C GLN A 134 -15.21 -27.54 -10.68
N TRP A 135 -15.20 -26.58 -9.75
CA TRP A 135 -14.23 -25.48 -9.73
C TRP A 135 -13.66 -25.32 -8.34
N VAL A 136 -12.42 -24.83 -8.29
CA VAL A 136 -11.78 -24.37 -7.06
C VAL A 136 -11.40 -22.91 -7.25
N SER A 137 -11.72 -22.12 -6.24
CA SER A 137 -11.29 -20.73 -6.08
C SER A 137 -9.89 -20.71 -5.50
N LEU A 138 -8.98 -19.98 -6.14
CA LEU A 138 -7.56 -19.99 -5.82
C LEU A 138 -7.05 -18.55 -5.71
N GLU A 139 -6.27 -18.27 -4.68
CA GLU A 139 -5.37 -17.12 -4.62
C GLU A 139 -3.93 -17.63 -4.64
N ILE A 140 -3.16 -17.22 -5.65
CA ILE A 140 -1.72 -17.51 -5.74
C ILE A 140 -0.97 -16.32 -5.17
N GLN A 141 -0.23 -16.54 -4.09
CA GLN A 141 0.56 -15.52 -3.44
C GLN A 141 2.03 -15.70 -3.81
N SER A 142 2.64 -14.68 -4.39
CA SER A 142 4.08 -14.67 -4.62
C SER A 142 4.83 -14.45 -3.31
N PRO A 143 6.09 -14.92 -3.20
CA PRO A 143 6.97 -14.49 -2.13
C PRO A 143 7.05 -12.97 -2.05
N ALA A 144 7.31 -12.45 -0.85
CA ALA A 144 7.73 -11.07 -0.69
C ALA A 144 9.15 -10.91 -1.24
N GLU A 145 9.37 -9.91 -2.09
CA GLU A 145 10.63 -9.72 -2.79
C GLU A 145 11.06 -8.27 -2.85
N TYR A 146 12.37 -8.01 -2.95
CA TYR A 146 12.85 -6.68 -3.31
C TYR A 146 12.39 -6.32 -4.72
N ALA A 147 11.93 -5.09 -4.89
CA ALA A 147 11.50 -4.56 -6.18
C ALA A 147 12.67 -4.36 -7.14
N THR A 148 13.04 -5.46 -7.81
CA THR A 148 14.09 -5.59 -8.81
C THR A 148 13.47 -6.03 -10.14
N PRO A 149 14.08 -5.68 -11.30
CA PRO A 149 13.61 -6.17 -12.59
C PRO A 149 13.42 -7.70 -12.62
N GLU A 150 14.34 -8.43 -12.00
CA GLU A 150 14.32 -9.89 -11.92
C GLU A 150 13.10 -10.41 -11.14
N ALA A 151 12.70 -9.75 -10.06
CA ALA A 151 11.52 -10.13 -9.29
C ALA A 151 10.22 -9.94 -10.08
N PHE A 152 10.11 -8.87 -10.87
CA PHE A 152 8.94 -8.67 -11.75
C PHE A 152 8.89 -9.72 -12.86
N GLU A 153 10.03 -10.10 -13.43
CA GLU A 153 10.12 -11.18 -14.44
C GLU A 153 9.84 -12.56 -13.84
N ALA A 154 10.24 -12.82 -12.58
CA ALA A 154 9.93 -14.08 -11.89
C ALA A 154 8.42 -14.33 -11.79
N ILE A 155 7.62 -13.28 -11.51
CA ILE A 155 6.16 -13.37 -11.49
C ILE A 155 5.61 -13.76 -12.86
N LYS A 156 6.08 -13.09 -13.93
CA LYS A 156 5.65 -13.39 -15.31
C LYS A 156 5.98 -14.82 -15.69
N TYR A 157 7.20 -15.27 -15.36
CA TYR A 157 7.66 -16.62 -15.64
C TYR A 157 6.84 -17.67 -14.87
N ALA A 158 6.58 -17.47 -13.58
CA ALA A 158 5.74 -18.37 -12.79
C ALA A 158 4.32 -18.50 -13.39
N LEU A 159 3.66 -17.39 -13.69
CA LEU A 159 2.32 -17.39 -14.30
C LEU A 159 2.32 -18.03 -15.69
N GLN A 160 3.37 -17.81 -16.49
CA GLN A 160 3.51 -18.46 -17.78
C GLN A 160 3.59 -19.98 -17.65
N ILE A 161 4.38 -20.51 -16.72
CA ILE A 161 4.48 -21.95 -16.47
C ILE A 161 3.13 -22.51 -16.02
N LEU A 162 2.46 -21.85 -15.07
CA LEU A 162 1.15 -22.27 -14.61
C LEU A 162 0.13 -22.32 -15.75
N ARG A 163 0.11 -21.30 -16.63
CA ARG A 163 -0.79 -21.26 -17.80
C ARG A 163 -0.51 -22.33 -18.84
N GLN A 164 0.74 -22.76 -18.97
CA GLN A 164 1.10 -23.86 -19.86
C GLN A 164 0.72 -25.22 -19.28
N LYS A 165 0.78 -25.37 -17.95
CA LYS A 165 0.50 -26.64 -17.27
C LYS A 165 -0.97 -26.84 -16.97
N TYR A 166 -1.71 -25.79 -16.60
CA TYR A 166 -3.06 -25.87 -16.06
C TYR A 166 -4.08 -25.11 -16.90
N ARG A 167 -5.30 -25.68 -17.01
CA ARG A 167 -6.48 -24.91 -17.42
C ARG A 167 -6.85 -23.99 -16.27
N MET A 168 -6.84 -22.68 -16.50
CA MET A 168 -7.21 -21.67 -15.51
C MET A 168 -8.18 -20.68 -16.13
N ARG A 169 -9.04 -20.11 -15.29
CA ARG A 169 -10.03 -19.10 -15.68
C ARG A 169 -9.94 -17.90 -14.75
N VAL A 170 -10.13 -16.73 -15.33
CA VAL A 170 -10.31 -15.47 -14.61
C VAL A 170 -11.67 -14.91 -15.03
N ASN A 171 -12.42 -14.34 -14.07
CA ASN A 171 -13.70 -13.68 -14.32
C ASN A 171 -13.76 -12.31 -13.61
N ASP A 172 -14.91 -11.64 -13.66
CA ASP A 172 -15.08 -10.31 -13.05
C ASP A 172 -14.97 -10.29 -11.51
N THR A 173 -15.00 -11.46 -10.84
CA THR A 173 -14.76 -11.58 -9.39
C THR A 173 -13.28 -11.61 -9.06
N CYS A 174 -12.45 -12.14 -9.96
CA CYS A 174 -11.01 -12.26 -9.80
C CYS A 174 -10.30 -10.90 -9.87
N SER A 175 -9.22 -10.80 -9.13
CA SER A 175 -8.38 -9.62 -9.04
C SER A 175 -6.89 -9.95 -8.95
N VAL A 176 -6.09 -8.90 -9.10
CA VAL A 176 -4.67 -8.91 -8.79
C VAL A 176 -4.46 -7.93 -7.65
N HIS A 177 -4.05 -8.44 -6.50
CA HIS A 177 -3.58 -7.60 -5.40
C HIS A 177 -2.08 -7.38 -5.51
N VAL A 178 -1.63 -6.18 -5.18
CA VAL A 178 -0.20 -5.87 -5.04
C VAL A 178 0.04 -5.35 -3.64
N HIS A 179 0.90 -6.01 -2.90
CA HIS A 179 1.36 -5.59 -1.59
C HIS A 179 2.70 -4.89 -1.75
N VAL A 180 2.83 -3.65 -1.27
CA VAL A 180 4.10 -2.91 -1.30
C VAL A 180 4.52 -2.54 0.12
N GLY A 181 5.75 -2.88 0.49
CA GLY A 181 6.32 -2.63 1.82
C GLY A 181 7.81 -2.31 1.78
N GLN A 182 8.51 -2.50 2.89
CA GLN A 182 9.94 -2.18 3.03
C GLN A 182 10.68 -3.26 3.82
N GLY A 183 10.65 -4.50 3.32
CA GLY A 183 11.25 -5.65 3.98
C GLY A 183 10.60 -5.93 5.34
N THR A 184 11.41 -6.09 6.38
CA THR A 184 10.94 -6.27 7.77
C THR A 184 10.44 -4.98 8.40
N GLU A 185 10.76 -3.82 7.81
CA GLU A 185 10.44 -2.51 8.35
C GLU A 185 9.00 -2.06 8.03
N ARG A 186 8.38 -1.34 8.96
CA ARG A 186 7.11 -0.63 8.70
C ARG A 186 7.38 0.70 8.01
N LEU A 187 6.51 1.08 7.09
CA LEU A 187 6.54 2.43 6.55
C LEU A 187 6.27 3.44 7.68
N PRO A 188 7.11 4.47 7.86
CA PRO A 188 6.89 5.48 8.89
C PRO A 188 5.70 6.37 8.53
N LEU A 189 5.10 7.02 9.53
CA LEU A 189 3.86 7.77 9.37
C LEU A 189 3.94 8.87 8.32
N ASP A 190 5.04 9.60 8.24
CA ASP A 190 5.26 10.63 7.22
C ASP A 190 5.17 10.04 5.80
N MET A 191 5.77 8.87 5.58
CA MET A 191 5.68 8.13 4.32
C MET A 191 4.27 7.63 4.06
N ILE A 192 3.59 7.08 5.08
CA ILE A 192 2.19 6.65 4.97
C ILE A 192 1.28 7.81 4.58
N ARG A 193 1.44 9.00 5.18
CA ARG A 193 0.66 10.19 4.83
C ARG A 193 0.88 10.61 3.39
N ARG A 194 2.11 10.54 2.88
CA ARG A 194 2.41 10.82 1.46
C ARG A 194 1.80 9.79 0.53
N ILE A 195 1.91 8.50 0.85
CA ILE A 195 1.30 7.43 0.06
C ILE A 195 -0.22 7.58 0.05
N ALA A 196 -0.83 7.72 1.23
CA ALA A 196 -2.26 7.94 1.40
C ALA A 196 -2.76 9.20 0.68
N GLY A 197 -2.01 10.30 0.75
CA GLY A 197 -2.35 11.56 0.08
C GLY A 197 -2.35 11.42 -1.44
N LEU A 198 -1.34 10.75 -2.00
CA LEU A 198 -1.31 10.44 -3.43
C LEU A 198 -2.41 9.45 -3.81
N SER A 199 -2.64 8.41 -2.99
CA SER A 199 -3.73 7.45 -3.18
C SER A 199 -5.07 8.17 -3.27
N TRP A 200 -5.38 9.07 -2.33
CA TRP A 200 -6.60 9.87 -2.34
C TRP A 200 -6.76 10.70 -3.62
N ALA A 201 -5.67 11.32 -4.08
CA ALA A 201 -5.68 12.18 -5.26
C ALA A 201 -5.85 11.39 -6.56
N ALA A 202 -5.16 10.25 -6.68
CA ALA A 202 -5.01 9.49 -7.91
C ALA A 202 -5.96 8.28 -8.03
N ASP A 203 -6.67 7.90 -6.97
CA ASP A 203 -7.55 6.71 -6.91
C ASP A 203 -8.39 6.52 -8.18
N LEU A 204 -9.17 7.54 -8.54
CA LEU A 204 -10.06 7.48 -9.71
C LEU A 204 -9.32 7.47 -11.06
N LEU A 205 -8.10 8.01 -11.13
CA LEU A 205 -7.27 7.92 -12.33
C LEU A 205 -6.77 6.49 -12.51
N LEU A 206 -6.30 5.84 -11.45
CA LEU A 206 -5.78 4.47 -11.51
C LEU A 206 -6.86 3.47 -11.96
N PHE A 207 -8.13 3.67 -11.58
CA PHE A 207 -9.24 2.87 -12.10
C PHE A 207 -9.38 2.87 -13.62
N THR A 208 -8.88 3.89 -14.32
CA THR A 208 -8.96 3.96 -15.79
C THR A 208 -8.00 2.99 -16.50
N LEU A 209 -7.13 2.30 -15.75
CA LEU A 209 -6.28 1.21 -16.24
C LEU A 209 -6.97 -0.16 -16.23
N HIS A 210 -8.21 -0.22 -15.75
CA HIS A 210 -8.95 -1.46 -15.54
C HIS A 210 -10.37 -1.37 -16.10
N ASN A 211 -11.00 -2.53 -16.26
CA ASN A 211 -12.42 -2.62 -16.61
C ASN A 211 -13.30 -1.81 -15.63
N PRO A 212 -14.22 -0.97 -16.12
CA PRO A 212 -15.15 -0.19 -15.30
C PRO A 212 -15.89 -0.96 -14.21
N LEU A 213 -16.14 -2.26 -14.40
CA LEU A 213 -16.78 -3.12 -13.41
C LEU A 213 -15.98 -3.21 -12.10
N ARG A 214 -14.65 -2.98 -12.12
CA ARG A 214 -13.84 -2.93 -10.89
C ARG A 214 -14.32 -1.83 -9.95
N ARG A 215 -14.78 -0.69 -10.47
CA ARG A 215 -15.33 0.41 -9.64
C ARG A 215 -16.61 0.03 -8.92
N ALA A 216 -17.33 -0.99 -9.41
CA ALA A 216 -18.53 -1.55 -8.81
C ALA A 216 -18.26 -2.78 -7.91
N ASN A 217 -17.00 -3.20 -7.74
CA ASN A 217 -16.68 -4.36 -6.90
C ASN A 217 -16.48 -3.93 -5.43
N ILE A 218 -17.24 -4.52 -4.51
CA ILE A 218 -17.20 -4.17 -3.07
C ILE A 218 -15.85 -4.47 -2.41
N TYR A 219 -15.04 -5.32 -3.03
CA TYR A 219 -13.73 -5.73 -2.54
C TYR A 219 -12.59 -4.79 -2.97
N CYS A 220 -12.89 -3.73 -3.74
CA CYS A 220 -11.92 -2.71 -4.13
C CYS A 220 -12.59 -1.35 -4.38
N GLN A 221 -13.46 -0.89 -3.49
CA GLN A 221 -14.19 0.36 -3.66
C GLN A 221 -13.26 1.59 -3.68
N PRO A 222 -13.49 2.59 -4.56
CA PRO A 222 -12.71 3.83 -4.54
C PRO A 222 -12.70 4.49 -3.16
N ILE A 223 -11.51 4.66 -2.58
CA ILE A 223 -11.35 5.34 -1.28
C ILE A 223 -11.88 6.78 -1.33
N ARG A 224 -11.85 7.44 -2.49
CA ARG A 224 -12.38 8.81 -2.67
C ARG A 224 -13.91 8.89 -2.59
N GLU A 225 -14.59 7.76 -2.72
CA GLU A 225 -16.04 7.69 -2.82
C GLU A 225 -16.67 6.92 -1.65
N TYR A 226 -15.94 6.00 -1.03
CA TYR A 226 -16.49 5.05 -0.06
C TYR A 226 -15.76 5.03 1.29
N SER A 227 -14.59 5.66 1.44
CA SER A 227 -13.91 5.70 2.74
C SER A 227 -14.70 6.49 3.80
N ASN A 228 -14.38 6.25 5.08
CA ASN A 228 -14.88 7.05 6.20
C ASN A 228 -14.66 8.56 5.96
N MET A 229 -13.48 8.94 5.49
CA MET A 229 -13.13 10.32 5.19
C MET A 229 -14.00 10.90 4.06
N ALA A 230 -14.26 10.15 2.99
CA ALA A 230 -15.16 10.57 1.92
C ALA A 230 -16.59 10.82 2.45
N LYS A 231 -17.05 9.99 3.37
CA LYS A 231 -18.38 10.08 4.00
C LYS A 231 -18.47 11.15 5.09
N GLY A 232 -17.40 11.92 5.32
CA GLY A 232 -17.35 12.93 6.38
C GLY A 232 -17.36 12.35 7.79
N VAL A 233 -17.07 11.06 7.94
CA VAL A 233 -16.91 10.41 9.25
C VAL A 233 -15.65 10.98 9.88
N LYS A 234 -15.83 11.74 10.95
CA LYS A 234 -14.70 12.24 11.73
C LYS A 234 -14.04 11.08 12.44
N VAL A 235 -12.81 10.82 12.04
CA VAL A 235 -11.89 9.98 12.78
C VAL A 235 -11.37 10.83 13.92
N GLU A 236 -12.05 10.77 15.05
CA GLU A 236 -11.41 11.17 16.29
C GLU A 236 -10.17 10.28 16.44
N PRO A 237 -8.96 10.84 16.65
CA PRO A 237 -7.95 10.09 17.38
C PRO A 237 -8.69 9.51 18.57
N ALA A 238 -8.55 8.24 18.90
CA ALA A 238 -9.13 7.76 20.15
C ALA A 238 -8.57 8.67 21.26
N HIS A 239 -9.32 9.70 21.64
CA HIS A 239 -8.81 10.77 22.46
C HIS A 239 -8.66 10.14 23.84
N ALA A 240 -7.43 10.17 24.34
CA ALA A 240 -7.15 10.66 25.67
C ALA A 240 -8.36 10.59 26.64
N GLY A 241 -8.43 9.53 27.44
CA GLY A 241 -9.21 9.57 28.70
C GLY A 241 -10.35 8.58 28.89
N GLY A 242 -10.46 7.52 28.09
CA GLY A 242 -11.37 6.40 28.37
C GLY A 242 -10.64 5.08 28.41
N ALA A 243 -10.25 4.61 29.59
CA ALA A 243 -9.73 3.27 29.79
C ALA A 243 -10.81 2.22 29.44
N GLY A 244 -10.91 1.86 28.16
CA GLY A 244 -11.16 0.47 27.81
C GLY A 244 -9.90 -0.31 28.17
N SER A 245 -10.03 -1.40 28.90
CA SER A 245 -8.97 -2.15 29.59
C SER A 245 -7.85 -2.75 28.73
N SER A 246 -7.70 -2.38 27.46
CA SER A 246 -6.65 -2.93 26.59
C SER A 246 -5.45 -1.97 26.49
N LEU A 247 -4.29 -2.37 27.02
CA LEU A 247 -3.00 -1.70 26.73
C LEU A 247 -2.73 -1.57 25.20
N ILE A 248 -3.37 -2.43 24.41
CA ILE A 248 -3.21 -2.59 22.96
C ILE A 248 -3.48 -1.28 22.18
N THR A 249 -4.51 -0.50 22.53
CA THR A 249 -4.86 0.74 21.79
C THR A 249 -3.93 1.92 22.08
N TRP A 250 -3.17 1.89 23.17
CA TRP A 250 -2.25 2.98 23.53
C TRP A 250 -0.93 2.92 22.75
N ASP A 251 -0.35 1.73 22.62
CA ASP A 251 0.97 1.53 22.01
C ASP A 251 0.96 1.84 20.49
N CYS A 252 -0.12 1.49 19.80
CA CYS A 252 -0.21 1.73 18.35
C CYS A 252 -0.36 3.21 18.00
N LEU A 253 -1.19 3.97 18.72
CA LEU A 253 -1.48 5.37 18.36
C LEU A 253 -0.32 6.31 18.67
N ARG A 254 0.46 6.03 19.73
CA ARG A 254 1.44 6.98 20.28
C ARG A 254 2.88 6.53 20.19
N TYR A 255 3.16 5.27 19.86
CA TYR A 255 4.53 4.76 19.84
C TYR A 255 4.91 4.15 18.48
N LEU A 256 4.13 3.18 17.99
CA LEU A 256 4.45 2.49 16.75
C LEU A 256 3.93 3.20 15.50
N GLY A 257 2.73 3.75 15.56
CA GLY A 257 2.08 4.39 14.43
C GLY A 257 2.42 5.88 14.27
N THR A 258 3.39 6.41 15.00
CA THR A 258 3.77 7.84 14.96
C THR A 258 5.07 8.06 14.17
N ASP A 259 5.38 9.33 13.84
CA ASP A 259 6.51 9.70 13.00
C ASP A 259 7.86 9.24 13.57
N VAL A 260 8.77 8.82 12.68
CA VAL A 260 10.17 8.55 13.00
C VAL A 260 10.98 9.81 12.68
N ARG A 261 11.51 10.48 13.72
CA ARG A 261 12.40 11.64 13.54
C ARG A 261 13.77 11.18 13.06
N HIS A 262 14.51 12.08 12.43
CA HIS A 262 15.86 11.80 11.96
C HIS A 262 16.76 11.33 13.10
N GLY A 263 17.41 10.18 12.92
CA GLY A 263 18.33 9.58 13.90
C GLY A 263 17.65 8.81 15.02
N GLU A 264 16.33 8.62 14.99
CA GLU A 264 15.63 7.78 15.96
C GLU A 264 15.78 6.28 15.68
N GLU A 265 15.51 5.49 16.72
CA GLU A 265 15.32 4.06 16.56
C GLU A 265 14.18 3.74 15.57
N PRO A 266 14.40 2.75 14.68
CA PRO A 266 13.42 2.33 13.68
C PRO A 266 12.17 1.72 14.33
N ILE A 267 11.09 1.54 13.55
CA ILE A 267 9.84 1.01 14.09
C ILE A 267 10.01 -0.46 14.49
N THR A 268 10.73 -1.25 13.71
CA THR A 268 11.16 -2.62 14.08
C THR A 268 11.77 -2.69 15.49
N TRP A 269 12.74 -1.82 15.79
CA TRP A 269 13.33 -1.73 17.13
C TRP A 269 12.27 -1.39 18.19
N ARG A 270 11.34 -0.46 17.89
CA ARG A 270 10.25 -0.11 18.81
C ARG A 270 9.32 -1.28 19.07
N GLU A 271 9.09 -2.13 18.07
CA GLU A 271 8.25 -3.33 18.20
C GLU A 271 8.86 -4.37 19.12
N GLU A 272 10.19 -4.51 19.12
CA GLU A 272 10.92 -5.35 20.07
C GLU A 272 10.97 -4.74 21.48
N ASN A 273 10.92 -3.40 21.57
CA ASN A 273 11.09 -2.65 22.81
C ASN A 273 9.80 -1.98 23.31
N ARG A 274 8.71 -2.74 23.41
CA ARG A 274 7.39 -2.27 23.89
C ARG A 274 7.26 -2.22 25.43
N LYS A 275 8.36 -2.04 26.16
CA LYS A 275 8.32 -1.92 27.64
C LYS A 275 7.72 -0.58 28.04
N LYS A 276 6.97 -0.54 29.15
CA LYS A 276 6.30 0.67 29.64
C LYS A 276 7.27 1.84 29.86
N GLU A 277 8.49 1.55 30.32
CA GLU A 277 9.54 2.53 30.55
C GLU A 277 10.05 3.13 29.24
N THR A 278 10.25 2.28 28.23
CA THR A 278 10.67 2.69 26.88
C THR A 278 9.62 3.59 26.24
N ILE A 279 8.34 3.20 26.31
CA ILE A 279 7.23 3.99 25.76
C ILE A 279 7.14 5.35 26.46
N LYS A 280 7.27 5.41 27.79
CA LYS A 280 7.29 6.69 28.53
C LYS A 280 8.47 7.57 28.15
N ALA A 281 9.65 6.99 27.95
CA ALA A 281 10.82 7.73 27.51
C ALA A 281 10.59 8.31 26.11
N PHE A 282 10.00 7.52 25.21
CA PHE A 282 9.57 7.99 23.89
C PHE A 282 8.58 9.15 23.99
N GLU A 283 7.50 9.02 24.77
CA GLU A 283 6.49 10.07 24.92
C GLU A 283 7.06 11.39 25.47
N LYS A 284 8.11 11.32 26.28
CA LYS A 284 8.82 12.52 26.78
C LYS A 284 9.46 13.29 25.62
N THR A 285 10.10 12.59 24.68
CA THR A 285 10.69 13.22 23.48
C THR A 285 9.63 13.81 22.55
N ARG A 286 8.35 13.39 22.68
CA ARG A 286 7.22 13.88 21.88
C ARG A 286 6.45 15.04 22.50
N GLN A 287 6.85 15.50 23.69
CA GLN A 287 6.27 16.71 24.26
C GLN A 287 6.63 17.94 23.42
N PRO A 288 5.79 18.98 23.43
CA PRO A 288 6.14 20.26 22.81
C PRO A 288 7.54 20.73 23.24
N PHE A 289 8.27 21.33 22.30
CA PHE A 289 9.63 21.85 22.50
C PHE A 289 10.72 20.80 22.79
N HIS A 290 10.45 19.51 22.60
CA HIS A 290 11.44 18.44 22.61
C HIS A 290 11.72 17.99 21.18
N PHE A 291 12.97 18.15 20.74
CA PHE A 291 13.42 17.94 19.36
C PHE A 291 14.48 16.84 19.25
N GLU A 292 14.96 16.35 20.38
CA GLU A 292 15.90 15.25 20.45
C GLU A 292 15.31 13.97 19.82
N PRO A 293 16.11 13.20 19.07
CA PRO A 293 15.68 11.89 18.62
C PRO A 293 15.61 10.94 19.82
N PHE A 294 14.59 10.09 19.81
CA PHE A 294 14.52 8.93 20.67
C PHE A 294 15.58 7.88 20.28
N ILE A 295 16.65 7.81 21.07
CA ILE A 295 17.75 6.83 20.97
C ILE A 295 17.94 6.21 22.36
N GLN A 296 18.03 4.87 22.44
CA GLN A 296 18.31 4.20 23.73
C GLN A 296 19.72 3.62 23.74
N GLY A 297 20.67 4.37 24.30
CA GLY A 297 22.04 3.90 24.52
C GLY A 297 22.19 3.03 25.79
N GLU A 298 23.14 2.10 25.79
CA GLU A 298 23.59 1.31 26.96
C GLU A 298 24.17 2.16 28.11
N ASP A 299 24.25 3.49 27.96
CA ASP A 299 24.92 4.41 28.89
C ASP A 299 23.98 5.33 29.69
N SER A 300 22.78 4.87 30.07
CA SER A 300 22.01 5.55 31.14
C SER A 300 22.56 5.26 32.55
N SER A 301 23.86 5.01 32.68
CA SER A 301 24.57 4.79 33.94
C SER A 301 25.64 5.85 34.22
N SER A 302 25.45 7.11 33.84
CA SER A 302 26.16 8.21 34.53
C SER A 302 25.47 9.57 34.38
N SER A 303 24.70 9.95 35.39
CA SER A 303 24.80 11.28 36.04
C SER A 303 23.65 11.46 37.05
N SER A 304 23.62 10.61 38.07
CA SER A 304 23.11 11.04 39.38
C SER A 304 24.22 11.83 40.07
N GLN A 305 24.28 13.14 39.80
CA GLN A 305 24.84 14.07 40.76
C GLN A 305 23.80 15.14 41.07
N SER A 306 23.20 14.93 42.25
CA SER A 306 22.53 15.90 43.07
C SER A 306 23.40 17.12 43.29
N ASP A 307 22.86 18.32 43.08
CA ASP A 307 23.28 19.50 43.82
C ASP A 307 22.04 20.24 44.33
N MET A 308 21.62 19.83 45.53
CA MET A 308 20.81 20.66 46.39
C MET A 308 21.70 21.70 47.07
N VAL A 309 21.39 22.95 46.74
CA VAL A 309 21.45 24.17 47.55
C VAL A 309 21.89 23.95 49.02
N SER A 310 22.99 24.60 49.40
CA SER A 310 23.24 24.99 50.80
C SER A 310 23.70 26.44 50.84
N GLN A 311 22.94 27.24 51.59
CA GLN A 311 23.24 28.64 51.88
C GLN A 311 24.36 28.76 52.94
N GLY A 312 25.18 29.81 52.80
CA GLY A 312 26.07 30.28 53.86
C GLY A 312 27.17 31.19 53.31
N GLY A 313 26.96 32.51 53.35
CA GLY A 313 28.04 33.48 53.12
C GLY A 313 28.96 33.63 54.34
N PRO A 314 29.82 34.66 54.41
CA PRO A 314 30.56 35.32 53.35
C PRO A 314 32.09 35.22 53.61
N SER A 315 32.88 35.85 52.73
CA SER A 315 34.17 36.50 53.03
C SER A 315 35.47 35.82 52.56
N ARG A 316 36.18 36.65 51.78
CA ARG A 316 37.63 36.92 51.80
C ARG A 316 38.62 36.01 51.06
N ARG A 317 39.22 36.70 50.07
CA ARG A 317 40.66 36.80 49.78
C ARG A 317 41.36 35.54 49.25
N GLY A 318 41.82 35.68 48.01
CA GLY A 318 43.24 35.96 47.81
C GLY A 318 43.96 35.09 46.79
N ASN A 319 44.38 35.76 45.71
CA ASN A 319 45.65 35.59 44.97
C ASN A 319 45.88 34.26 44.22
N LYS A 320 45.99 34.36 42.88
CA LYS A 320 47.26 34.39 42.07
C LYS A 320 47.88 32.99 41.95
N SER A 321 48.44 32.54 40.84
CA SER A 321 48.78 33.06 39.52
C SER A 321 49.35 31.84 38.76
N ASN A 322 49.26 31.74 37.43
CA ASN A 322 50.38 32.03 36.51
C ASN A 322 49.87 31.59 35.12
N SER A 323 49.60 32.50 34.17
CA SER A 323 50.54 33.16 33.24
C SER A 323 51.04 32.21 32.13
N ILE A 324 50.56 32.37 30.88
CA ILE A 324 51.15 33.14 29.74
C ILE A 324 52.10 32.25 28.92
N GLY A 325 52.07 32.24 27.58
CA GLY A 325 51.49 33.16 26.60
C GLY A 325 51.41 32.48 25.22
N SER A 326 51.24 33.17 24.09
CA SER A 326 50.72 34.48 23.70
C SER A 326 51.04 34.58 22.19
N LEU A 327 50.16 35.19 21.40
CA LEU A 327 50.41 36.15 20.29
C LEU A 327 49.20 36.10 19.32
N GLN A 328 48.33 37.11 19.39
CA GLN A 328 48.19 38.24 18.44
C GLN A 328 47.35 37.87 17.19
N GLY A 329 46.31 38.59 16.77
CA GLY A 329 45.70 39.85 17.21
C GLY A 329 44.52 40.19 16.27
N GLY A 330 43.60 41.07 16.69
CA GLY A 330 42.51 41.56 15.83
C GLY A 330 41.23 42.01 16.56
N THR A 331 41.31 43.15 17.26
CA THR A 331 40.27 44.15 17.64
C THR A 331 39.09 44.31 16.66
N VAL A 332 37.86 44.75 16.99
CA VAL A 332 37.20 45.13 18.25
C VAL A 332 35.67 45.21 18.04
N ASN A 333 34.95 45.02 19.15
CA ASN A 333 33.52 45.12 19.43
C ASN A 333 32.81 46.45 19.07
N GLN A 334 31.47 46.40 18.97
CA GLN A 334 30.49 47.11 19.83
C GLN A 334 29.08 46.53 19.56
N ARG A 335 28.49 45.67 20.41
CA ARG A 335 27.67 45.92 21.62
C ARG A 335 26.53 46.94 21.43
N VAL A 336 25.28 46.46 21.35
CA VAL A 336 24.13 46.93 22.17
C VAL A 336 23.16 45.74 22.35
N SER A 337 22.68 45.56 23.58
CA SER A 337 21.78 44.49 24.06
C SER A 337 20.29 44.92 23.96
N PRO A 338 19.31 44.06 24.35
CA PRO A 338 17.98 44.01 23.77
C PRO A 338 16.90 44.73 24.58
N SER A 339 15.90 45.26 23.89
CA SER A 339 14.54 45.45 24.41
C SER A 339 13.58 45.52 23.22
N ASP A 340 12.33 45.11 23.48
CA ASP A 340 11.13 45.34 22.66
C ASP A 340 10.74 44.20 21.69
N LEU A 341 10.49 43.03 22.30
CA LEU A 341 9.38 42.15 21.94
C LEU A 341 8.11 42.75 22.53
N ASP A 342 7.19 43.18 21.66
CA ASP A 342 5.72 43.12 21.79
C ASP A 342 5.06 44.29 21.04
N GLU A 343 4.73 44.09 19.76
CA GLU A 343 3.57 44.72 19.12
C GLU A 343 3.40 44.17 17.70
N ALA A 344 2.38 43.32 17.50
CA ALA A 344 1.48 43.33 16.34
C ALA A 344 0.68 42.01 16.27
N VAL A 345 -0.38 41.95 17.08
CA VAL A 345 -1.55 41.12 16.80
C VAL A 345 -2.54 41.97 15.99
N SER A 346 -3.01 41.40 14.88
CA SER A 346 -4.19 41.78 14.08
C SER A 346 -4.04 42.87 13.01
N LEU A 347 -4.18 42.45 11.73
CA LEU A 347 -5.35 42.73 10.87
C LEU A 347 -4.98 42.51 9.39
N GLY A 348 -5.90 41.91 8.62
CA GLY A 348 -6.03 42.23 7.19
C GLY A 348 -6.16 41.05 6.24
N VAL A 349 -7.41 40.68 5.96
CA VAL A 349 -7.83 39.96 4.74
C VAL A 349 -7.34 40.73 3.50
N GLY A 350 -6.65 40.03 2.59
CA GLY A 350 -6.19 40.61 1.31
C GLY A 350 -5.90 39.54 0.26
N LEU A 351 -6.58 39.66 -0.88
CA LEU A 351 -6.47 38.87 -2.11
C LEU A 351 -5.03 38.44 -2.44
N VAL A 352 -4.79 37.13 -2.55
CA VAL A 352 -3.57 36.60 -3.15
C VAL A 352 -3.68 36.73 -4.67
N THR A 353 -3.00 37.73 -5.22
CA THR A 353 -2.66 37.77 -6.65
C THR A 353 -1.40 36.94 -6.86
N SER A 354 -1.41 36.08 -7.88
CA SER A 354 -0.33 35.13 -8.18
C SER A 354 1.01 35.85 -8.41
N PRO A 355 2.14 35.35 -7.86
CA PRO A 355 3.45 35.87 -8.22
C PRO A 355 3.86 35.41 -9.63
N PRO A 356 4.69 36.19 -10.35
CA PRO A 356 5.06 35.89 -11.72
C PRO A 356 5.97 34.67 -11.80
N ARG A 357 5.74 33.83 -12.83
CA ARG A 357 6.56 32.66 -13.19
C ARG A 357 8.00 33.09 -13.45
N GLY A 358 8.86 32.97 -12.45
CA GLY A 358 10.31 32.97 -12.57
C GLY A 358 10.79 31.53 -12.72
N GLY A 359 11.38 31.21 -13.88
CA GLY A 359 11.84 29.87 -14.21
C GLY A 359 13.05 29.44 -13.39
N SER A 360 12.90 28.32 -12.69
CA SER A 360 13.98 27.41 -12.28
C SER A 360 13.34 26.19 -11.61
N GLY A 361 12.71 25.32 -12.41
CA GLY A 361 12.32 23.99 -11.97
C GLY A 361 12.86 23.00 -12.99
N TYR A 362 13.58 21.98 -12.54
CA TYR A 362 13.91 20.80 -13.34
C TYR A 362 12.58 20.14 -13.72
N ARG A 363 11.99 20.59 -14.81
CA ARG A 363 10.80 19.96 -15.37
C ARG A 363 11.30 18.72 -16.10
N HIS A 364 11.05 17.54 -15.53
CA HIS A 364 11.19 16.30 -16.29
C HIS A 364 10.06 16.28 -17.32
N GLU A 365 10.25 16.95 -18.45
CA GLU A 365 9.33 16.82 -19.58
C GLU A 365 9.51 15.40 -20.13
N SER A 366 8.49 14.56 -19.95
CA SER A 366 8.47 13.23 -20.56
C SER A 366 8.69 13.40 -22.06
N THR A 367 9.77 12.80 -22.56
CA THR A 367 10.07 12.77 -24.00
C THR A 367 9.18 11.77 -24.75
N ARG A 368 8.31 11.05 -24.03
CA ARG A 368 7.39 10.07 -24.58
C ARG A 368 6.32 10.76 -25.42
N THR A 369 6.30 10.46 -26.71
CA THR A 369 5.20 10.89 -27.59
C THR A 369 4.04 9.91 -27.45
N ARG A 370 2.94 10.37 -26.85
CA ARG A 370 1.70 9.59 -26.74
C ARG A 370 1.08 9.32 -28.11
N ALA A 371 0.56 8.10 -28.27
CA ALA A 371 -0.20 7.71 -29.46
C ALA A 371 -1.70 8.03 -29.32
N SER A 372 -2.20 8.13 -28.09
CA SER A 372 -3.59 8.38 -27.74
C SER A 372 -3.83 9.84 -27.33
N PRO A 373 -5.03 10.40 -27.60
CA PRO A 373 -5.50 11.59 -26.91
C PRO A 373 -5.66 11.33 -25.40
N LYS A 374 -5.90 12.38 -24.62
CA LYS A 374 -6.07 12.24 -23.18
C LYS A 374 -7.35 11.47 -22.85
N ILE A 375 -7.31 10.70 -21.78
CA ILE A 375 -8.44 9.92 -21.27
C ILE A 375 -9.30 10.83 -20.40
N ALA A 376 -10.59 10.93 -20.68
CA ALA A 376 -11.52 11.63 -19.81
C ALA A 376 -11.75 10.81 -18.53
N LEU A 377 -11.68 11.46 -17.37
CA LEU A 377 -11.94 10.80 -16.10
C LEU A 377 -13.42 10.40 -16.01
N PRO A 378 -13.77 9.10 -15.87
CA PRO A 378 -15.17 8.69 -15.78
C PRO A 378 -15.84 9.27 -14.53
N ARG A 379 -16.90 10.05 -14.71
CA ARG A 379 -17.74 10.59 -13.63
C ARG A 379 -19.09 9.91 -13.66
N TYR A 380 -19.18 8.71 -13.06
CA TYR A 380 -20.43 7.98 -13.01
C TYR A 380 -21.43 8.65 -12.07
N THR A 381 -22.65 8.82 -12.56
CA THR A 381 -23.84 9.10 -11.77
C THR A 381 -24.18 7.92 -10.86
N ALA A 382 -25.01 8.15 -9.84
CA ALA A 382 -25.49 7.06 -8.97
C ALA A 382 -26.22 5.96 -9.78
N THR A 383 -26.96 6.34 -10.83
CA THR A 383 -27.65 5.41 -11.72
C THR A 383 -26.66 4.59 -12.55
N GLU A 384 -25.66 5.20 -13.18
CA GLU A 384 -24.66 4.46 -13.96
C GLU A 384 -23.82 3.52 -13.08
N LEU A 385 -23.47 3.92 -11.85
CA LEU A 385 -22.82 3.01 -10.90
C LEU A 385 -23.72 1.82 -10.59
N GLN A 386 -25.01 2.06 -10.30
CA GLN A 386 -25.97 0.99 -10.03
C GLN A 386 -26.12 0.03 -11.22
N GLU A 387 -26.09 0.52 -12.45
CA GLU A 387 -26.08 -0.31 -13.66
C GLU A 387 -24.81 -1.18 -13.76
N LEU A 388 -23.64 -0.65 -13.39
CA LEU A 388 -22.40 -1.42 -13.29
C LEU A 388 -22.51 -2.51 -12.21
N VAL A 389 -23.10 -2.20 -11.05
CA VAL A 389 -23.36 -3.19 -9.97
C VAL A 389 -24.25 -4.32 -10.49
N GLU A 390 -25.34 -3.98 -11.17
CA GLU A 390 -26.27 -4.96 -11.71
C GLU A 390 -25.63 -5.81 -12.80
N SER A 391 -24.79 -5.21 -13.64
CA SER A 391 -23.98 -5.93 -14.62
C SER A 391 -23.03 -6.91 -13.94
N LEU A 392 -22.28 -6.46 -12.92
CA LEU A 392 -21.38 -7.31 -12.14
C LEU A 392 -22.14 -8.46 -11.46
N ARG A 393 -23.29 -8.18 -10.83
CA ARG A 393 -24.17 -9.20 -10.22
C ARG A 393 -24.66 -10.23 -11.23
N ARG A 394 -25.02 -9.82 -12.45
CA ARG A 394 -25.44 -10.75 -13.51
C ARG A 394 -24.29 -11.65 -13.95
N ARG A 395 -23.05 -11.13 -13.99
CA ARG A 395 -21.86 -11.87 -14.44
C ARG A 395 -21.24 -12.76 -13.37
N ALA A 396 -21.24 -12.32 -12.11
CA ALA A 396 -20.66 -13.02 -10.97
C ALA A 396 -21.65 -13.95 -10.23
N GLY A 397 -22.95 -13.68 -10.33
CA GLY A 397 -24.01 -14.39 -9.60
C GLY A 397 -24.66 -13.56 -8.49
N PHE A 398 -25.96 -13.78 -8.26
CA PHE A 398 -26.82 -12.95 -7.40
C PHE A 398 -26.39 -12.90 -5.92
N HIS A 399 -25.67 -13.91 -5.43
CA HIS A 399 -25.35 -14.07 -4.00
C HIS A 399 -24.07 -13.37 -3.53
N VAL A 400 -23.22 -12.90 -4.45
CA VAL A 400 -21.87 -12.38 -4.12
C VAL A 400 -21.90 -10.95 -3.58
N TYR A 401 -22.79 -10.12 -4.12
CA TYR A 401 -22.80 -8.67 -3.87
C TYR A 401 -24.16 -8.23 -3.36
N SER A 402 -24.52 -8.60 -2.12
CA SER A 402 -25.87 -8.38 -1.58
C SER A 402 -26.24 -6.88 -1.52
N MET A 403 -25.31 -5.98 -1.15
CA MET A 403 -25.43 -4.51 -1.31
C MET A 403 -24.05 -3.83 -1.36
N ILE A 404 -23.85 -2.85 -2.25
CA ILE A 404 -22.70 -1.93 -2.17
C ILE A 404 -23.02 -0.87 -1.11
N PRO A 405 -22.06 -0.48 -0.24
CA PRO A 405 -22.29 0.60 0.69
C PRO A 405 -22.67 1.91 -0.01
N ALA A 406 -23.33 2.81 0.72
CA ALA A 406 -23.67 4.11 0.17
C ALA A 406 -22.40 4.91 -0.17
N ARG A 407 -22.33 5.44 -1.40
CA ARG A 407 -21.31 6.41 -1.82
C ARG A 407 -21.43 7.71 -1.01
N ALA A 408 -20.31 8.40 -0.81
CA ALA A 408 -20.28 9.74 -0.23
C ALA A 408 -21.20 10.72 -0.97
N GLU A 409 -21.85 11.62 -0.23
CA GLU A 409 -22.79 12.61 -0.79
C GLU A 409 -22.12 13.62 -1.74
N GLY A 410 -20.82 13.86 -1.56
CA GLY A 410 -20.03 14.75 -2.40
C GLY A 410 -18.54 14.46 -2.33
N ASP A 411 -17.80 15.02 -3.28
CA ASP A 411 -16.33 14.99 -3.29
C ASP A 411 -15.79 16.17 -2.48
N ILE A 412 -15.12 15.89 -1.36
CA ILE A 412 -14.49 16.92 -0.52
C ILE A 412 -13.29 17.59 -1.22
N GLY A 413 -12.80 17.02 -2.33
CA GLY A 413 -11.68 17.53 -3.11
C GLY A 413 -10.33 16.94 -2.70
N VAL A 414 -9.33 17.09 -3.58
CA VAL A 414 -8.00 16.52 -3.37
C VAL A 414 -7.32 17.13 -2.14
N PHE A 415 -7.21 18.46 -2.09
CA PHE A 415 -6.43 19.11 -1.04
C PHE A 415 -7.05 19.05 0.35
N GLU A 416 -8.39 19.02 0.44
CA GLU A 416 -9.05 18.85 1.75
C GLU A 416 -8.86 17.43 2.29
N GLY A 417 -8.98 16.40 1.45
CA GLY A 417 -8.67 15.03 1.86
C GLY A 417 -7.19 14.84 2.22
N VAL A 418 -6.28 15.40 1.42
CA VAL A 418 -4.83 15.40 1.73
C VAL A 418 -4.55 16.11 3.05
N ARG A 419 -5.17 17.26 3.32
CA ARG A 419 -5.04 17.97 4.60
C ARG A 419 -5.46 17.07 5.78
N GLN A 420 -6.62 16.42 5.70
CA GLN A 420 -7.09 15.51 6.75
C GLN A 420 -6.17 14.31 6.98
N ILE A 421 -5.60 13.74 5.90
CA ILE A 421 -4.60 12.67 5.99
C ILE A 421 -3.34 13.16 6.69
N PHE A 422 -2.83 14.35 6.33
CA PHE A 422 -1.62 14.90 6.94
C PHE A 422 -1.82 15.33 8.40
N ASP A 423 -3.04 15.74 8.76
CA ASP A 423 -3.42 16.05 10.15
C ASP A 423 -3.59 14.78 11.01
N ALA A 424 -3.70 13.59 10.40
CA ALA A 424 -3.87 12.34 11.14
C ALA A 424 -2.64 12.06 12.01
N PRO A 425 -2.77 11.91 13.35
CA PRO A 425 -1.62 11.83 14.26
C PRO A 425 -0.91 10.46 14.27
N SER A 426 -1.49 9.46 13.60
CA SER A 426 -0.94 8.11 13.55
C SER A 426 -1.33 7.37 12.27
N SER A 427 -0.59 6.31 11.95
CA SER A 427 -0.86 5.44 10.79
C SER A 427 -2.20 4.73 10.93
N CYS A 428 -2.60 4.40 12.16
CA CYS A 428 -3.91 3.84 12.47
C CYS A 428 -5.03 4.85 12.17
N CYS A 429 -4.82 6.14 12.45
CA CYS A 429 -5.79 7.17 12.06
C CYS A 429 -5.91 7.28 10.53
N VAL A 430 -4.79 7.20 9.79
CA VAL A 430 -4.82 7.17 8.31
C VAL A 430 -5.58 5.94 7.80
N SER A 431 -5.30 4.76 8.35
CA SER A 431 -6.03 3.53 8.02
C SER A 431 -7.53 3.67 8.29
N MET A 432 -7.92 4.26 9.43
CA MET A 432 -9.32 4.45 9.78
C MET A 432 -10.01 5.51 8.92
N LEU A 433 -9.30 6.55 8.49
CA LEU A 433 -9.82 7.55 7.54
C LEU A 433 -10.13 6.91 6.18
N LEU A 434 -9.25 6.03 5.71
CA LEU A 434 -9.33 5.45 4.37
C LEU A 434 -10.11 4.12 4.28
N SER A 435 -10.34 3.45 5.41
CA SER A 435 -11.17 2.24 5.46
C SER A 435 -12.64 2.58 5.59
N GLU A 436 -13.49 1.72 5.05
CA GLU A 436 -14.88 1.58 5.45
C GLU A 436 -15.01 0.28 6.25
N GLY A 437 -15.72 0.27 7.39
CA GLY A 437 -15.83 -0.94 8.22
C GLY A 437 -16.55 -2.12 7.54
N GLU A 438 -17.29 -1.86 6.46
CA GLU A 438 -18.10 -2.83 5.73
C GLU A 438 -17.54 -3.18 4.33
N ALA A 439 -16.64 -2.37 3.75
CA ALA A 439 -16.09 -2.58 2.41
C ALA A 439 -14.56 -2.40 2.35
N ARG A 440 -13.92 -3.06 1.38
CA ARG A 440 -12.46 -2.96 1.19
C ARG A 440 -12.14 -1.88 0.17
N GLY A 441 -11.25 -0.96 0.56
CA GLY A 441 -10.77 0.11 -0.31
C GLY A 441 -9.91 -0.41 -1.46
N SER A 442 -9.95 0.31 -2.58
CA SER A 442 -9.12 0.10 -3.77
C SER A 442 -7.61 0.14 -3.48
N ILE A 443 -7.21 0.96 -2.50
CA ILE A 443 -5.89 1.01 -1.89
C ILE A 443 -6.08 0.95 -0.38
N ASN A 444 -5.57 -0.09 0.24
CA ASN A 444 -5.88 -0.50 1.60
C ASN A 444 -4.67 -0.33 2.54
N PHE A 445 -4.94 0.33 3.66
CA PHE A 445 -3.97 0.66 4.71
C PHE A 445 -4.21 -0.15 5.99
N ASN A 446 -5.05 -1.19 5.98
CA ASN A 446 -5.47 -1.95 7.17
C ASN A 446 -4.32 -2.66 7.89
N ASN A 447 -3.22 -2.97 7.19
CA ASN A 447 -1.98 -3.47 7.79
C ASN A 447 -1.30 -2.45 8.72
N TYR A 448 -1.75 -1.19 8.67
CA TYR A 448 -1.34 -0.09 9.54
C TYR A 448 -2.42 0.32 10.55
N SER A 449 -3.51 -0.45 10.64
CA SER A 449 -4.52 -0.29 11.68
C SER A 449 -3.97 -0.66 13.07
N CYS A 450 -4.66 -0.19 14.10
CA CYS A 450 -4.33 -0.48 15.50
C CYS A 450 -4.35 -1.98 15.80
N THR A 451 -5.20 -2.76 15.13
CA THR A 451 -5.27 -4.21 15.28
C THR A 451 -4.06 -4.89 14.63
N ALA A 452 -3.72 -4.51 13.40
CA ALA A 452 -2.63 -5.12 12.64
C ALA A 452 -1.25 -4.83 13.26
N ILE A 453 -0.97 -3.58 13.64
CA ILE A 453 0.34 -3.19 14.21
C ILE A 453 0.61 -3.85 15.58
N ASN A 454 -0.45 -4.26 16.28
CA ASN A 454 -0.32 -4.96 17.56
C ASN A 454 -0.44 -6.47 17.48
N SER A 455 -0.78 -7.01 16.31
CA SER A 455 -0.87 -8.46 16.14
C SER A 455 0.52 -9.07 16.08
N THR A 456 0.73 -10.13 16.85
CA THR A 456 1.91 -11.00 16.71
C THR A 456 1.68 -12.13 15.70
N ILE A 457 0.44 -12.28 15.22
CA ILE A 457 0.00 -13.36 14.32
C ILE A 457 -0.06 -12.87 12.86
N GLN A 458 -0.47 -11.61 12.64
CA GLN A 458 -0.62 -11.02 11.31
C GLN A 458 0.40 -9.90 11.11
N GLN A 459 1.51 -10.25 10.45
CA GLN A 459 2.67 -9.36 10.29
C GLN A 459 2.76 -8.70 8.91
N LYS A 460 1.69 -8.71 8.09
CA LYS A 460 1.69 -7.94 6.83
C LYS A 460 1.99 -6.47 7.17
N ARG A 461 3.03 -5.92 6.55
CA ARG A 461 3.55 -4.55 6.75
C ARG A 461 3.46 -3.72 5.48
N THR A 462 2.46 -4.03 4.65
CA THR A 462 2.35 -3.53 3.28
C THR A 462 1.13 -2.65 3.08
N ILE A 463 1.21 -1.74 2.11
CA ILE A 463 0.03 -1.12 1.50
C ILE A 463 -0.46 -2.07 0.41
N GLU A 464 -1.76 -2.36 0.41
CA GLU A 464 -2.36 -3.32 -0.51
C GLU A 464 -3.18 -2.59 -1.58
N PHE A 465 -2.84 -2.80 -2.85
CA PHE A 465 -3.59 -2.30 -4.00
C PHE A 465 -4.53 -3.39 -4.48
N ARG A 466 -5.84 -3.17 -4.39
CA ARG A 466 -6.88 -4.18 -4.69
C ARG A 466 -7.60 -3.95 -6.02
N MET A 467 -7.38 -2.81 -6.68
CA MET A 467 -8.15 -2.44 -7.89
C MET A 467 -7.78 -3.24 -9.14
N GLY A 468 -6.64 -3.94 -9.14
CA GLY A 468 -6.13 -4.70 -10.27
C GLY A 468 -7.17 -5.67 -10.83
N GLU A 469 -7.48 -5.53 -12.12
CA GLU A 469 -8.31 -6.48 -12.83
C GLU A 469 -7.65 -7.87 -12.85
N GLY A 470 -8.42 -8.91 -12.54
CA GLY A 470 -7.93 -10.28 -12.64
C GLY A 470 -7.37 -10.54 -14.03
N CYS A 471 -6.16 -11.09 -14.09
CA CYS A 471 -5.49 -11.49 -15.33
C CYS A 471 -4.33 -12.44 -15.01
N LEU A 472 -3.82 -13.12 -16.03
CA LEU A 472 -2.69 -14.06 -15.91
C LEU A 472 -1.59 -13.76 -16.95
N ASP A 473 -1.63 -12.58 -17.58
CA ASP A 473 -0.65 -12.15 -18.57
C ASP A 473 0.37 -11.18 -17.96
N ASP A 474 1.26 -10.63 -18.80
CA ASP A 474 2.34 -9.74 -18.38
C ASP A 474 1.85 -8.45 -17.71
N TRP A 475 0.54 -8.16 -17.79
CA TRP A 475 -0.07 -7.06 -17.07
C TRP A 475 0.07 -7.22 -15.55
N VAL A 476 0.13 -8.44 -15.00
CA VAL A 476 0.33 -8.66 -13.56
C VAL A 476 1.65 -8.01 -13.10
N GLY A 477 2.74 -8.29 -13.81
CA GLY A 477 4.06 -7.70 -13.52
C GLY A 477 4.08 -6.19 -13.77
N THR A 478 3.41 -5.73 -14.83
CA THR A 478 3.31 -4.29 -15.15
C THR A 478 2.55 -3.54 -14.05
N TRP A 479 1.41 -4.07 -13.61
CA TRP A 479 0.60 -3.49 -12.55
C TRP A 479 1.35 -3.48 -11.21
N ALA A 480 2.08 -4.55 -10.90
CA ALA A 480 2.97 -4.57 -9.74
C ALA A 480 4.04 -3.47 -9.81
N SER A 481 4.67 -3.27 -10.98
CA SER A 481 5.64 -2.20 -11.18
C SER A 481 5.02 -0.81 -11.00
N ILE A 482 3.81 -0.59 -11.52
CA ILE A 482 3.05 0.66 -11.32
C ILE A 482 2.81 0.91 -9.83
N CYS A 483 2.31 -0.07 -9.08
CA CYS A 483 2.04 0.07 -7.64
C CYS A 483 3.33 0.37 -6.84
N VAL A 484 4.43 -0.32 -7.16
CA VAL A 484 5.73 -0.07 -6.51
C VAL A 484 6.26 1.32 -6.85
N GLY A 485 6.20 1.71 -8.13
CA GLY A 485 6.61 3.03 -8.61
C GLY A 485 5.81 4.16 -7.98
N PHE A 486 4.51 3.97 -7.84
CA PHE A 486 3.60 4.86 -7.15
C PHE A 486 4.02 5.10 -5.69
N VAL A 487 4.28 4.02 -4.94
CA VAL A 487 4.75 4.12 -3.55
C VAL A 487 6.14 4.77 -3.49
N ARG A 488 7.05 4.40 -4.40
CA ARG A 488 8.40 4.97 -4.47
C ARG A 488 8.36 6.48 -4.68
N PHE A 489 7.57 6.96 -5.64
CA PHE A 489 7.39 8.39 -5.87
C PHE A 489 6.81 9.07 -4.63
N ALA A 490 5.72 8.53 -4.07
CA ALA A 490 5.08 9.13 -2.91
C ALA A 490 6.05 9.28 -1.73
N MET A 491 6.91 8.29 -1.50
CA MET A 491 7.90 8.33 -0.42
C MET A 491 9.02 9.34 -0.68
N TYR A 492 9.59 9.33 -1.89
CA TYR A 492 10.90 9.93 -2.13
C TYR A 492 10.88 11.18 -3.01
N ALA A 493 9.76 11.51 -3.66
CA ALA A 493 9.67 12.70 -4.48
C ALA A 493 9.99 13.97 -3.66
N PRO A 494 10.65 14.99 -4.24
CA PRO A 494 10.70 16.32 -3.65
C PRO A 494 9.29 16.86 -3.36
N VAL A 495 9.16 17.68 -2.31
CA VAL A 495 7.86 18.24 -1.91
C VAL A 495 7.20 19.02 -3.05
N GLU A 496 7.98 19.77 -3.83
CA GLU A 496 7.48 20.54 -4.98
C GLU A 496 6.87 19.62 -6.06
N GLU A 497 7.57 18.56 -6.43
CA GLU A 497 7.09 17.59 -7.43
C GLU A 497 5.83 16.85 -6.94
N TYR A 498 5.85 16.42 -5.68
CA TYR A 498 4.70 15.77 -5.05
C TYR A 498 3.46 16.68 -5.04
N LEU A 499 3.61 17.95 -4.63
CA LEU A 499 2.51 18.93 -4.65
C LEU A 499 2.05 19.26 -6.08
N ASN A 500 2.96 19.27 -7.05
CA ASN A 500 2.61 19.46 -8.45
C ASN A 500 1.72 18.32 -8.96
N VAL A 501 2.08 17.06 -8.69
CA VAL A 501 1.24 15.90 -9.05
C VAL A 501 -0.13 15.97 -8.38
N LEU A 502 -0.20 16.32 -7.09
CA LEU A 502 -1.49 16.51 -6.40
C LEU A 502 -2.34 17.61 -7.06
N THR A 503 -1.71 18.70 -7.50
CA THR A 503 -2.39 19.79 -8.22
C THR A 503 -2.94 19.32 -9.56
N LEU A 504 -2.18 18.50 -10.29
CA LEU A 504 -2.60 17.94 -11.57
C LEU A 504 -3.74 16.92 -11.40
N CYS A 505 -3.70 16.08 -10.38
CA CYS A 505 -4.82 15.20 -10.01
C CYS A 505 -6.08 15.99 -9.64
N ASP A 506 -5.94 17.11 -8.92
CA ASP A 506 -7.06 18.01 -8.60
C ASP A 506 -7.65 18.67 -9.85
N LEU A 507 -6.80 19.04 -10.81
CA LEU A 507 -7.22 19.58 -12.09
C LEU A 507 -7.96 18.52 -12.93
N ALA A 508 -7.46 17.29 -12.97
CA ALA A 508 -8.10 16.15 -13.64
C ALA A 508 -9.52 15.90 -13.13
N ALA A 509 -9.72 16.00 -11.81
CA ALA A 509 -11.03 15.83 -11.19
C ALA A 509 -12.05 16.87 -11.70
N LYS A 510 -11.58 18.09 -12.01
CA LYS A 510 -12.40 19.25 -12.38
C LYS A 510 -12.58 19.44 -13.89
N GLN A 511 -11.58 19.06 -14.69
CA GLN A 511 -11.54 19.35 -16.13
C GLN A 511 -10.99 18.16 -16.92
N ASP A 512 -11.83 17.57 -17.77
CA ASP A 512 -11.39 16.52 -18.70
C ASP A 512 -10.32 17.03 -19.66
N GLY A 513 -9.33 16.19 -19.94
CA GLY A 513 -8.24 16.52 -20.87
C GLY A 513 -7.17 17.45 -20.29
N SER A 514 -7.26 17.81 -19.01
CA SER A 514 -6.19 18.55 -18.34
C SER A 514 -5.03 17.63 -17.94
N TYR A 515 -5.35 16.47 -17.35
CA TYR A 515 -4.41 15.46 -16.86
C TYR A 515 -5.13 14.11 -16.79
N ASP A 516 -4.45 13.02 -17.13
CA ASP A 516 -4.99 11.66 -17.06
C ASP A 516 -4.02 10.67 -16.43
N VAL A 517 -4.40 9.38 -16.38
CA VAL A 517 -3.57 8.35 -15.75
C VAL A 517 -2.23 8.13 -16.45
N LEU A 518 -2.14 8.37 -17.77
CA LEU A 518 -0.89 8.17 -18.49
C LEU A 518 0.07 9.33 -18.20
N ASP A 519 -0.45 10.55 -18.11
CA ASP A 519 0.33 11.70 -17.63
C ASP A 519 0.80 11.49 -16.18
N LEU A 520 -0.04 10.88 -15.34
CA LEU A 520 0.35 10.48 -13.98
C LEU A 520 1.53 9.51 -14.02
N LEU A 521 1.45 8.42 -14.78
CA LEU A 521 2.56 7.47 -14.87
C LEU A 521 3.85 8.13 -15.39
N ASP A 522 3.75 9.02 -16.38
CA ASP A 522 4.88 9.80 -16.88
C ASP A 522 5.51 10.68 -15.76
N ASP A 523 4.70 11.39 -14.97
CA ASP A 523 5.18 12.23 -13.85
C ASP A 523 5.77 11.42 -12.69
N LEU A 524 5.31 10.17 -12.50
CA LEU A 524 5.89 9.22 -11.53
C LEU A 524 7.19 8.56 -12.05
N CYS A 525 7.66 8.95 -13.25
CA CYS A 525 8.81 8.37 -13.96
C CYS A 525 8.62 6.88 -14.35
N LEU A 526 7.37 6.46 -14.59
CA LEU A 526 6.98 5.10 -15.00
C LEU A 526 6.73 5.04 -16.51
N PHE A 527 7.75 5.42 -17.29
CA PHE A 527 7.60 5.63 -18.74
C PHE A 527 7.29 4.33 -19.50
N GLU A 528 7.94 3.22 -19.14
CA GLU A 528 7.71 1.92 -19.78
C GLU A 528 6.32 1.39 -19.44
N GLU A 529 5.92 1.49 -18.17
CA GLU A 529 4.59 1.12 -17.71
C GLU A 529 3.52 2.00 -18.36
N ALA A 530 3.79 3.29 -18.57
CA ALA A 530 2.88 4.20 -19.27
C ALA A 530 2.65 3.78 -20.73
N GLU A 531 3.67 3.29 -21.43
CA GLU A 531 3.51 2.75 -22.80
C GLU A 531 2.68 1.47 -22.83
N ILE A 532 2.91 0.56 -21.88
CA ILE A 532 2.14 -0.69 -21.78
C ILE A 532 0.69 -0.38 -21.41
N ALA A 533 0.47 0.51 -20.44
CA ALA A 533 -0.84 0.98 -20.03
C ALA A 533 -1.60 1.65 -21.19
N GLU A 534 -0.93 2.50 -21.98
CA GLU A 534 -1.53 3.14 -23.15
C GLU A 534 -2.01 2.11 -24.18
N LYS A 535 -1.18 1.09 -24.48
CA LYS A 535 -1.56 0.00 -25.38
C LYS A 535 -2.76 -0.78 -24.83
N ARG A 536 -2.77 -1.09 -23.53
CA ARG A 536 -3.88 -1.80 -22.87
C ARG A 536 -5.18 -1.00 -22.96
N VAL A 537 -5.16 0.28 -22.60
CA VAL A 537 -6.34 1.15 -22.65
C VAL A 537 -6.87 1.27 -24.07
N LEU A 538 -6.00 1.42 -25.07
CA LEU A 538 -6.40 1.46 -26.48
C LEU A 538 -7.00 0.14 -26.96
N GLN A 539 -6.41 -1.00 -26.57
CA GLN A 539 -6.89 -2.33 -26.93
C GLN A 539 -8.30 -2.57 -26.38
N HIS A 540 -8.58 -2.11 -25.16
CA HIS A 540 -9.87 -2.31 -24.50
C HIS A 540 -10.82 -1.11 -24.58
N SER A 541 -10.48 -0.07 -25.35
CA SER A 541 -11.17 1.22 -25.28
C SER A 541 -12.67 1.12 -25.58
N LYS A 542 -13.04 0.24 -26.52
CA LYS A 542 -14.44 0.00 -26.90
C LYS A 542 -15.20 -0.72 -25.78
N ASP A 543 -14.62 -1.77 -25.23
CA ASP A 543 -15.27 -2.63 -24.23
C ASP A 543 -15.40 -1.93 -22.88
N TRP A 544 -14.42 -1.08 -22.55
CA TRP A 544 -14.42 -0.26 -21.34
C TRP A 544 -15.16 1.08 -21.51
N GLY A 545 -15.65 1.40 -22.72
CA GLY A 545 -16.31 2.68 -22.99
C GLY A 545 -15.42 3.90 -22.73
N VAL A 546 -14.12 3.78 -22.99
CA VAL A 546 -13.13 4.84 -22.76
C VAL A 546 -13.45 6.03 -23.64
N ARG A 547 -13.58 7.21 -23.02
CA ARG A 547 -13.77 8.48 -23.72
C ARG A 547 -12.44 9.21 -23.82
N PHE A 548 -12.00 9.46 -25.04
CA PHE A 548 -10.83 10.28 -25.32
C PHE A 548 -11.22 11.74 -25.56
N VAL A 549 -10.40 12.67 -25.10
CA VAL A 549 -10.58 14.12 -25.19
C VAL A 549 -9.30 14.78 -25.71
N GLY A 550 -9.46 15.80 -26.54
CA GLY A 550 -8.38 16.51 -27.21
C GLY A 550 -8.78 17.91 -27.60
#